data_AF-A0AAW7BM51-F1
#
_entry.id   AF-A0AAW7BM51-F1
#
_cell.length_a   1.000
_cell.length_b   1.000
_cell.length_c   1.000
_cell.angle_alpha   90.00
_cell.angle_beta   90.00
_cell.angle_gamma   90.00
#
_symmetry.space_group_name_H-M   'P 1'
#
loop_
_entity.id
_entity.type
_entity.pdbx_description
1 polymer ?
#
loop_
_entity_poly.entity_id
_entity_poly.type
_entity_poly.pdbx_seq_one_letter_code
_entity_poly.pdbx_strand_id
1 'polypeptide(L)'
;MFKTHESMGVPLMKIFSSKHSYWTMIERDAKTTWFYVTMRFRAEGILVNRIFMPDTVQLLLQLLEGDSEEFFVQEIQIVTPDKVNQRGRWLMEPLTKVELALGGDDDEIFIYTTDDGRVYVDPPQSKRFDHAIAQRTMLYSLAEAKNALSAPVSSPNKSIVK
;
A
#
# COMPACT_ATOMS: atom_id res chain seq x y z
N MET A 1 -12.16 3.05 -6.44
CA MET A 1 -13.02 1.98 -5.91
C MET A 1 -13.07 0.81 -6.88
N PHE A 2 -12.74 -0.38 -6.39
CA PHE A 2 -12.90 -1.64 -7.11
C PHE A 2 -14.34 -2.13 -6.99
N LYS A 3 -14.87 -2.70 -8.07
CA LYS A 3 -16.16 -3.35 -8.12
C LYS A 3 -16.07 -4.61 -8.98
N THR A 4 -17.11 -5.42 -8.98
CA THR A 4 -17.25 -6.53 -9.90
C THR A 4 -18.72 -6.70 -10.24
N HIS A 5 -19.03 -7.07 -11.48
CA HIS A 5 -20.40 -7.43 -11.85
C HIS A 5 -20.77 -8.77 -11.22
N GLU A 6 -22.02 -8.92 -10.76
CA GLU A 6 -22.46 -10.14 -10.06
C GLU A 6 -22.26 -11.42 -10.86
N SER A 7 -22.44 -11.35 -12.19
CA SER A 7 -22.22 -12.49 -13.09
C SER A 7 -20.78 -12.99 -13.15
N MET A 8 -19.82 -12.20 -12.67
CA MET A 8 -18.39 -12.56 -12.62
C MET A 8 -18.01 -13.21 -11.28
N GLY A 9 -18.95 -13.30 -10.34
CA GLY A 9 -18.80 -14.08 -9.13
C GLY A 9 -18.64 -15.57 -9.43
N VAL A 10 -17.93 -16.29 -8.55
CA VAL A 10 -17.71 -17.74 -8.65
C VAL A 10 -18.36 -18.42 -7.45
N PRO A 11 -19.69 -18.69 -7.49
CA PRO A 11 -20.43 -19.23 -6.34
C PRO A 11 -19.89 -20.57 -5.86
N LEU A 12 -19.38 -21.41 -6.76
CA LEU A 12 -18.83 -22.73 -6.44
C LEU A 12 -17.68 -22.63 -5.42
N MET A 13 -16.91 -21.54 -5.44
CA MET A 13 -15.78 -21.36 -4.53
C MET A 13 -16.20 -21.12 -3.08
N LYS A 14 -17.48 -20.77 -2.82
CA LYS A 14 -18.01 -20.63 -1.45
C LYS A 14 -17.97 -21.95 -0.67
N ILE A 15 -17.88 -23.09 -1.35
CA ILE A 15 -17.71 -24.40 -0.71
C ILE A 15 -16.35 -24.47 0.01
N PHE A 16 -15.32 -23.78 -0.49
CA PHE A 16 -13.98 -23.76 0.10
C PHE A 16 -13.78 -22.66 1.14
N SER A 17 -14.61 -21.61 1.14
CA SER A 17 -14.59 -20.58 2.19
C SER A 17 -15.92 -19.84 2.29
N SER A 18 -16.49 -19.81 3.49
CA SER A 18 -17.66 -18.96 3.79
C SER A 18 -17.29 -17.50 4.07
N LYS A 19 -15.99 -17.20 4.23
CA LYS A 19 -15.48 -15.88 4.60
C LYS A 19 -15.08 -15.01 3.41
N HIS A 20 -14.93 -15.62 2.22
CA HIS A 20 -14.50 -14.93 1.02
C HIS A 20 -15.52 -15.09 -0.09
N SER A 21 -15.72 -14.00 -0.83
CA SER A 21 -16.34 -14.08 -2.15
C SER A 21 -15.24 -14.13 -3.20
N TYR A 22 -15.48 -14.91 -4.24
CA TYR A 22 -14.54 -15.13 -5.32
C TYR A 22 -15.12 -14.56 -6.61
N TRP A 23 -14.27 -13.93 -7.39
CA TRP A 23 -14.63 -13.25 -8.64
C TRP A 23 -13.55 -13.54 -9.68
N THR A 24 -13.98 -13.61 -10.94
CA THR A 24 -13.09 -13.83 -12.10
C THR A 24 -12.58 -12.53 -12.70
N MET A 25 -13.23 -11.39 -12.40
CA MET A 25 -12.86 -10.08 -12.91
C MET A 25 -13.16 -8.99 -11.89
N ILE A 26 -12.32 -7.95 -11.88
CA ILE A 26 -12.55 -6.70 -11.16
C ILE A 26 -12.57 -5.53 -12.14
N GLU A 27 -13.43 -4.56 -11.86
CA GLU A 27 -13.55 -3.30 -12.58
C GLU A 27 -13.16 -2.15 -11.65
N ARG A 28 -12.71 -1.05 -12.23
CA ARG A 28 -12.37 0.17 -11.48
C ARG A 28 -12.81 1.41 -12.25
N ASP A 29 -13.65 2.21 -11.61
CA ASP A 29 -14.15 3.48 -12.19
C ASP A 29 -13.27 4.67 -11.83
N ALA A 30 -12.64 4.61 -10.67
CA ALA A 30 -11.79 5.69 -10.20
C ALA A 30 -10.58 5.86 -11.14
N LYS A 31 -10.18 7.11 -11.37
CA LYS A 31 -8.97 7.48 -12.10
C LYS A 31 -7.90 8.04 -11.15
N THR A 32 -7.85 7.53 -9.93
CA THR A 32 -6.87 7.87 -8.89
C THR A 32 -5.86 6.75 -8.72
N THR A 33 -4.74 7.05 -8.08
CA THR A 33 -3.72 6.07 -7.73
C THR A 33 -4.27 4.99 -6.78
N TRP A 34 -3.73 3.78 -6.87
CA TRP A 34 -4.01 2.66 -5.95
C TRP A 34 -2.74 1.79 -5.76
N PHE A 35 -2.80 0.77 -4.90
CA PHE A 35 -1.62 0.00 -4.52
C PHE A 35 -1.78 -1.49 -4.81
N TYR A 36 -0.69 -2.12 -5.25
CA TYR A 36 -0.57 -3.57 -5.35
C TYR A 36 0.44 -4.03 -4.30
N VAL A 37 -0.04 -4.73 -3.27
CA VAL A 37 0.77 -5.10 -2.11
C VAL A 37 0.92 -6.61 -2.05
N THR A 38 2.15 -7.08 -2.10
CA THR A 38 2.48 -8.48 -1.84
C THR A 38 2.73 -8.65 -0.35
N MET A 39 1.82 -9.35 0.32
CA MET A 39 1.97 -9.77 1.72
C MET A 39 2.53 -11.19 1.78
N ARG A 40 3.39 -11.44 2.75
CA ARG A 40 3.91 -12.77 3.05
C ARG A 40 3.37 -13.28 4.37
N PHE A 41 2.95 -14.53 4.40
CA PHE A 41 2.37 -15.20 5.56
C PHE A 41 3.16 -16.47 5.88
N ARG A 42 3.36 -16.75 7.16
CA ARG A 42 3.83 -18.04 7.63
C ARG A 42 2.62 -18.90 8.01
N ALA A 43 2.31 -19.91 7.20
CA ALA A 43 1.25 -20.88 7.48
C ALA A 43 1.87 -22.27 7.55
N GLU A 44 1.74 -22.93 8.70
CA GLU A 44 2.24 -24.30 8.91
C GLU A 44 3.73 -24.48 8.55
N GLY A 45 4.55 -23.45 8.83
CA GLY A 45 5.98 -23.43 8.52
C GLY A 45 6.33 -23.10 7.06
N ILE A 46 5.34 -22.90 6.18
CA ILE A 46 5.52 -22.51 4.78
C ILE A 46 5.23 -21.03 4.62
N LEU A 47 6.09 -20.32 3.88
CA LEU A 47 5.84 -18.94 3.48
C LEU A 47 4.97 -18.91 2.23
N VAL A 48 3.77 -18.34 2.35
CA VAL A 48 2.84 -18.13 1.25
C VAL A 48 2.64 -16.64 0.98
N ASN A 49 2.45 -16.28 -0.27
CA ASN A 49 2.21 -14.89 -0.65
C ASN A 49 0.71 -14.68 -0.92
N ARG A 50 0.17 -13.53 -0.51
CA ARG A 50 -1.14 -13.07 -0.98
C ARG A 50 -1.04 -11.62 -1.43
N ILE A 51 -1.88 -11.27 -2.38
CA ILE A 51 -1.93 -9.94 -2.95
C ILE A 51 -3.11 -9.19 -2.35
N PHE A 52 -2.85 -7.98 -1.89
CA PHE A 52 -3.84 -7.03 -1.44
C PHE A 52 -3.83 -5.83 -2.38
N MET A 53 -4.99 -5.24 -2.64
CA MET A 53 -5.13 -4.09 -3.53
C MET A 53 -5.80 -2.91 -2.82
N PRO A 54 -5.12 -2.23 -1.88
CA PRO A 54 -5.65 -1.04 -1.23
C PRO A 54 -6.00 0.05 -2.25
N ASP A 55 -7.22 0.60 -2.15
CA ASP A 55 -7.69 1.67 -3.04
C ASP A 55 -7.32 3.08 -2.52
N THR A 56 -6.87 3.19 -1.27
CA THR A 56 -6.50 4.45 -0.61
C THR A 56 -5.21 4.32 0.18
N VAL A 57 -4.57 5.46 0.49
CA VAL A 57 -3.37 5.50 1.34
C VAL A 57 -3.69 5.03 2.75
N GLN A 58 -4.84 5.41 3.30
CA GLN A 58 -5.24 4.99 4.65
C GLN A 58 -5.37 3.47 4.77
N LEU A 59 -5.93 2.78 3.76
CA LEU A 59 -5.98 1.32 3.74
C LEU A 59 -4.58 0.68 3.61
N LEU A 60 -3.66 1.34 2.89
CA LEU A 60 -2.27 0.91 2.84
C LEU A 60 -1.59 1.03 4.21
N LEU A 61 -1.77 2.16 4.90
CA LEU A 61 -1.19 2.37 6.23
C LEU A 61 -1.74 1.38 7.24
N GLN A 62 -3.05 1.11 7.21
CA GLN A 62 -3.66 0.07 8.05
C GLN A 62 -3.09 -1.33 7.80
N LEU A 63 -2.73 -1.64 6.55
CA LEU A 63 -2.09 -2.91 6.21
C LEU A 63 -0.67 -2.96 6.79
N LEU A 64 0.08 -1.86 6.71
CA LEU A 64 1.44 -1.73 7.25
C LEU A 64 1.50 -1.78 8.78
N GLU A 65 0.49 -1.22 9.47
CA GLU A 65 0.37 -1.31 10.94
C GLU A 65 0.15 -2.74 11.42
N GLY A 66 -0.41 -3.61 10.58
CA GLY A 66 -0.67 -5.01 10.88
C GLY A 66 0.55 -5.94 10.75
N ASP A 67 1.72 -5.42 10.39
CA ASP A 67 2.92 -6.22 10.15
C ASP A 67 3.42 -6.90 11.45
N SER A 68 3.88 -8.14 11.29
CA SER A 68 4.38 -9.03 12.33
C SER A 68 5.38 -10.04 11.74
N GLU A 69 6.04 -10.83 12.58
CA GLU A 69 6.96 -11.88 12.10
C GLU A 69 6.27 -12.95 11.23
N GLU A 70 4.97 -13.17 11.43
CA GLU A 70 4.19 -14.18 10.72
C GLU A 70 3.43 -13.62 9.51
N PHE A 71 3.22 -12.30 9.46
CA PHE A 71 2.47 -11.61 8.41
C PHE A 71 3.08 -10.24 8.17
N PHE A 72 3.75 -10.03 7.04
CA PHE A 72 4.41 -8.76 6.76
C PHE A 72 4.36 -8.38 5.28
N VAL A 73 4.49 -7.09 5.01
CA VAL A 73 4.60 -6.56 3.65
C VAL A 73 5.95 -6.97 3.04
N GLN A 74 5.89 -7.71 1.94
CA GLN A 74 7.08 -8.06 1.15
C GLN A 74 7.41 -6.95 0.14
N GLU A 75 6.39 -6.43 -0.55
CA GLU A 75 6.56 -5.46 -1.63
C GLU A 75 5.30 -4.61 -1.77
N ILE A 76 5.49 -3.33 -2.05
CA ILE A 76 4.43 -2.39 -2.40
C ILE A 76 4.75 -1.84 -3.78
N GLN A 77 3.79 -1.91 -4.68
CA GLN A 77 3.83 -1.23 -5.96
C GLN A 77 2.70 -0.20 -6.01
N ILE A 78 3.00 0.95 -6.59
CA ILE A 78 2.02 1.99 -6.85
C ILE A 78 1.49 1.86 -8.27
N VAL A 79 0.19 2.03 -8.44
CA VAL A 79 -0.48 2.00 -9.74
C VAL A 79 -1.03 3.37 -10.07
N THR A 80 -0.36 4.06 -10.98
CA THR A 80 -0.62 5.46 -11.30
C THR A 80 -1.37 5.60 -12.63
N PRO A 81 -2.41 6.46 -12.70
CA PRO A 81 -3.06 6.81 -13.96
C PRO A 81 -2.21 7.80 -14.78
N ASP A 82 -2.55 7.94 -16.07
CA ASP A 82 -1.90 8.90 -16.97
C ASP A 82 -1.83 10.33 -16.41
N LYS A 83 -2.92 10.81 -15.80
CA LYS A 83 -2.96 12.16 -15.21
C LYS A 83 -1.89 12.39 -14.11
N VAL A 84 -1.36 11.32 -13.50
CA VAL A 84 -0.34 11.37 -12.44
C VAL A 84 1.05 11.09 -13.03
N ASN A 85 1.19 10.06 -13.87
CA ASN A 85 2.49 9.65 -14.40
C ASN A 85 2.91 10.33 -15.72
N GLN A 86 1.96 10.93 -16.45
CA GLN A 86 2.14 11.61 -17.72
C GLN A 86 2.73 10.71 -18.84
N ARG A 87 2.33 9.44 -18.90
CA ARG A 87 2.85 8.44 -19.85
C ARG A 87 1.83 7.90 -20.86
N GLY A 88 0.63 8.47 -20.92
CA GLY A 88 -0.47 8.05 -21.79
C GLY A 88 -1.13 6.73 -21.39
N ARG A 89 -0.78 6.15 -20.23
CA ARG A 89 -1.29 4.85 -19.76
C ARG A 89 -1.16 4.69 -18.25
N TRP A 90 -1.78 3.64 -17.72
CA TRP A 90 -1.51 3.19 -16.36
C TRP A 90 -0.13 2.57 -16.25
N LEU A 91 0.57 2.85 -15.15
CA LEU A 91 1.83 2.21 -14.80
C LEU A 91 1.73 1.59 -13.42
N MET A 92 2.44 0.47 -13.23
CA MET A 92 2.63 -0.19 -11.94
C MET A 92 4.13 -0.23 -11.66
N GLU A 93 4.57 0.42 -10.61
CA GLU A 93 5.99 0.64 -10.31
C GLU A 93 6.27 0.35 -8.83
N PRO A 94 7.43 -0.23 -8.47
CA PRO A 94 7.79 -0.45 -7.07
C PRO A 94 7.83 0.86 -6.29
N LEU A 95 7.24 0.87 -5.10
CA LEU A 95 7.10 2.04 -4.25
C LEU A 95 8.07 1.96 -3.08
N THR A 96 8.86 3.02 -2.89
CA THR A 96 9.82 3.12 -1.78
C THR A 96 9.38 4.09 -0.70
N LYS A 97 8.52 5.05 -1.01
CA LYS A 97 8.14 6.10 -0.07
C LYS A 97 6.75 6.68 -0.33
N VAL A 98 6.04 7.00 0.75
CA VAL A 98 4.80 7.81 0.75
C VAL A 98 4.98 8.96 1.72
N GLU A 99 4.73 10.17 1.25
CA GLU A 99 4.70 11.40 2.05
C GLU A 99 3.33 12.09 1.86
N LEU A 100 2.91 12.87 2.87
CA LEU A 100 1.70 13.69 2.86
C LEU A 100 2.08 15.16 3.01
N ALA A 101 1.53 16.01 2.17
CA ALA A 101 1.52 17.46 2.34
C ALA A 101 0.08 17.97 2.43
N LEU A 102 -0.12 19.13 3.04
CA LEU A 102 -1.43 19.78 3.14
C LEU A 102 -1.48 21.03 2.26
N GLY A 103 -2.41 21.04 1.30
CA GLY A 103 -2.71 22.17 0.44
C GLY A 103 -3.32 23.36 1.19
N GLY A 104 -3.56 24.46 0.46
CA GLY A 104 -4.10 25.69 1.06
C GLY A 104 -5.49 25.55 1.70
N ASP A 105 -6.28 24.56 1.26
CA ASP A 105 -7.62 24.25 1.79
C ASP A 105 -7.62 22.94 2.62
N ASP A 106 -6.48 22.59 3.24
CA ASP A 106 -6.25 21.29 3.91
C ASP A 106 -6.42 20.06 3.00
N ASP A 107 -6.33 20.26 1.68
CA ASP A 107 -6.32 19.19 0.70
C ASP A 107 -5.13 18.26 0.93
N GLU A 108 -5.39 16.98 1.15
CA GLU A 108 -4.35 15.95 1.25
C GLU A 108 -3.65 15.78 -0.11
N ILE A 109 -2.34 16.01 -0.12
CA ILE A 109 -1.49 15.81 -1.29
C ILE A 109 -0.52 14.69 -0.97
N PHE A 110 -0.70 13.55 -1.65
CA PHE A 110 0.20 12.43 -1.51
C PHE A 110 1.36 12.53 -2.50
N ILE A 111 2.56 12.29 -1.98
CA ILE A 111 3.80 12.28 -2.75
C ILE A 111 4.36 10.87 -2.68
N TYR A 112 4.57 10.27 -3.83
CA TYR A 112 5.03 8.89 -3.96
C TYR A 112 6.41 8.86 -4.59
N THR A 113 7.35 8.13 -4.00
CA THR A 113 8.67 7.89 -4.61
C THR A 113 8.82 6.42 -4.96
N THR A 114 9.20 6.14 -6.19
CA THR A 114 9.45 4.79 -6.71
C THR A 114 10.89 4.35 -6.43
N ASP A 115 11.22 3.11 -6.75
CA ASP A 115 12.57 2.55 -6.58
C ASP A 115 13.61 3.16 -7.53
N ASP A 116 13.19 3.57 -8.73
CA ASP A 116 14.03 4.28 -9.70
C ASP A 116 14.11 5.80 -9.46
N GLY A 117 13.51 6.27 -8.36
CA GLY A 117 13.57 7.66 -7.91
C GLY A 117 12.56 8.59 -8.57
N ARG A 118 11.63 8.11 -9.40
CA ARG A 118 10.52 8.95 -9.87
C ARG A 118 9.63 9.37 -8.71
N VAL A 119 9.20 10.62 -8.76
CA VAL A 119 8.30 11.22 -7.78
C VAL A 119 6.98 11.57 -8.46
N TYR A 120 5.88 11.12 -7.86
CA TYR A 120 4.52 11.40 -8.30
C TYR A 120 3.75 12.16 -7.24
N VAL A 121 2.82 13.02 -7.67
CA VAL A 121 1.96 13.81 -6.80
C VAL A 121 0.50 13.53 -7.17
N ASP A 122 -0.34 13.14 -6.20
CA ASP A 122 -1.78 12.90 -6.38
C ASP A 122 -2.55 13.67 -5.28
N PRO A 123 -3.45 14.60 -5.62
CA PRO A 123 -3.84 15.00 -6.97
C PRO A 123 -2.70 15.66 -7.78
N PRO A 124 -2.73 15.59 -9.13
CA PRO A 124 -1.69 16.19 -9.97
C PRO A 124 -1.47 17.67 -9.65
N GLN A 125 -0.20 18.07 -9.63
CA GLN A 125 0.23 19.40 -9.17
C GLN A 125 -0.53 20.53 -9.87
N SER A 126 -1.06 21.45 -9.07
CA SER A 126 -1.52 22.76 -9.50
C SER A 126 -0.72 23.82 -8.74
N LYS A 127 -0.67 25.07 -9.24
CA LYS A 127 0.04 26.19 -8.56
C LYS A 127 -0.39 26.40 -7.10
N ARG A 128 -1.54 25.85 -6.70
CA ARG A 128 -2.04 25.90 -5.32
C ARG A 128 -1.23 25.04 -4.33
N PHE A 129 -0.41 24.12 -4.81
CA PHE A 129 0.25 23.10 -3.99
C PHE A 129 1.76 23.34 -3.78
N ASP A 130 2.33 24.37 -4.40
CA ASP A 130 3.79 24.59 -4.41
C ASP A 130 4.36 24.88 -3.01
N HIS A 131 3.62 25.62 -2.17
CA HIS A 131 4.02 25.90 -0.78
C HIS A 131 3.83 24.69 0.15
N ALA A 132 2.82 23.85 -0.13
CA ALA A 132 2.48 22.68 0.68
C ALA A 132 3.55 21.59 0.61
N ILE A 133 4.09 21.33 -0.59
CA ILE A 133 5.06 20.24 -0.82
C ILE A 133 6.38 20.44 -0.05
N ALA A 134 6.68 21.68 0.35
CA ALA A 134 7.83 21.99 1.21
C ALA A 134 7.64 21.49 2.65
N GLN A 135 6.39 21.39 3.12
CA GLN A 135 6.02 20.92 4.45
C GLN A 135 5.29 19.58 4.33
N ARG A 136 6.09 18.50 4.23
CA ARG A 136 5.56 17.14 4.07
C ARG A 136 5.94 16.24 5.24
N THR A 137 5.03 15.35 5.59
CA THR A 137 5.18 14.33 6.63
C THR A 137 5.40 12.98 5.98
N MET A 138 6.38 12.22 6.47
CA MET A 138 6.61 10.84 6.04
C MET A 138 5.50 9.94 6.57
N LEU A 139 4.81 9.22 5.67
CA LEU A 139 3.82 8.20 6.04
C LEU A 139 4.40 6.79 5.95
N TYR A 140 5.26 6.54 4.96
CA TYR A 140 5.93 5.25 4.76
C TYR A 140 7.29 5.42 4.10
N SER A 141 8.26 4.60 4.54
CA SER A 141 9.58 4.47 3.93
C SER A 141 10.03 3.00 3.95
N LEU A 142 10.36 2.45 2.79
CA LEU A 142 10.91 1.10 2.66
C LEU A 142 12.23 0.93 3.43
N ALA A 143 13.05 2.00 3.48
CA ALA A 143 14.30 1.98 4.21
C ALA A 143 14.06 1.84 5.72
N GLU A 144 13.09 2.58 6.27
CA GLU A 144 12.72 2.51 7.69
C GLU A 144 12.09 1.15 8.03
N ALA A 145 11.20 0.65 7.17
CA ALA A 145 10.59 -0.68 7.32
C ALA A 145 11.64 -1.80 7.35
N LYS A 146 12.63 -1.77 6.44
CA LYS A 146 13.74 -2.73 6.42
C LYS A 146 14.61 -2.65 7.66
N ASN A 147 14.89 -1.43 8.14
CA ASN A 147 15.68 -1.24 9.35
C ASN A 147 14.96 -1.81 10.59
N ALA A 148 13.65 -1.55 10.73
CA ALA A 148 12.84 -2.08 11.83
C ALA A 148 12.84 -3.62 11.88
N LEU A 149 12.73 -4.28 10.73
CA LEU A 149 12.79 -5.75 10.62
C LEU A 149 14.17 -6.34 10.95
N SER A 150 15.24 -5.55 10.86
CA SER A 150 16.61 -5.98 11.14
C SER A 150 17.08 -5.72 12.57
N ALA A 151 16.30 -4.98 13.38
CA ALA A 151 16.65 -4.67 14.75
C ALA A 151 16.50 -5.91 15.66
N PRO A 152 17.48 -6.22 16.53
CA PRO A 152 17.37 -7.36 17.44
C PRO A 152 16.25 -7.13 18.45
N VAL A 153 15.34 -8.11 18.59
CA VAL A 153 14.30 -8.14 19.62
C VAL A 153 14.99 -8.17 20.99
N SER A 154 14.95 -7.06 21.74
CA SER A 154 15.51 -7.03 23.09
C SER A 154 14.69 -7.96 23.99
N SER A 155 15.28 -9.08 24.40
CA SER A 155 14.67 -10.00 25.36
C SER A 155 14.27 -9.26 26.65
N PRO A 156 13.04 -9.46 27.17
CA PRO A 156 12.69 -8.91 28.48
C PRO A 156 13.59 -9.54 29.54
N ASN A 157 14.24 -8.66 30.29
CA ASN A 157 15.15 -8.96 31.38
C ASN A 157 14.46 -9.91 32.38
N LYS A 158 14.90 -11.17 32.47
CA LYS A 158 14.50 -12.07 33.56
C LYS A 158 15.14 -11.54 34.83
N SER A 159 14.44 -10.66 35.53
CA SER A 159 14.76 -10.29 36.91
C SER A 159 14.73 -11.57 37.75
N ILE A 160 15.92 -11.99 38.15
CA ILE A 160 16.17 -13.10 39.07
C ILE A 160 15.57 -12.70 40.42
N VAL A 161 14.55 -13.43 40.85
CA VAL A 161 14.10 -13.41 42.25
C VAL A 161 15.15 -14.19 43.05
N LYS A 162 15.81 -13.51 44.00
CA LYS A 162 16.58 -14.13 45.07
C LYS A 162 15.65 -14.43 46.25
#